data_AF-A0A381QHW9-F1
#
_entry.id   AF-A0A381QHW9-F1
#
_cell.length_a   1.000
_cell.length_b   1.000
_cell.length_c   1.000
_cell.angle_alpha   90.00
_cell.angle_beta   90.00
_cell.angle_gamma   90.00
#
_symmetry.space_group_name_H-M   'P 1'
#
loop_
_entity.id
_entity.type
_entity.pdbx_description
1 polymer ?
#
loop_
_entity_poly.entity_id
_entity_poly.type
_entity_poly.pdbx_seq_one_letter_code
_entity_poly.pdbx_strand_id
1 'polypeptide(L)'
;MSIINPSELDLLEESVIKINRTAKVTSRGKRFRFSALVAVGDGKGHIGIGLGKANEVIMCIQKGKDIAKRSMYKIPVINGTIPHKIIGKRGASKVMLKPASPGTGIIAGGPVRAVMEQVGVHNILTKRYGSKNAMNLVYATLNGLLNLKDAVTIANKREITIKEVFN
;
A
#
# COMPACT_ATOMS: atom_id res chain seq x y z
N MET A 1 10.96 9.08 -11.96
CA MET A 1 10.16 7.84 -11.81
C MET A 1 9.43 7.64 -13.13
N SER A 2 9.52 6.43 -13.70
CA SER A 2 8.78 6.09 -14.92
C SER A 2 7.28 6.22 -14.66
N ILE A 3 6.57 6.93 -15.53
CA ILE A 3 5.11 6.94 -15.54
C ILE A 3 4.64 5.54 -15.92
N ILE A 4 3.89 4.90 -15.01
CA ILE A 4 3.34 3.56 -15.24
C ILE A 4 1.94 3.76 -15.84
N ASN A 5 1.72 3.22 -17.03
CA ASN A 5 0.41 3.24 -17.67
C ASN A 5 -0.50 2.17 -17.06
N PRO A 6 -1.64 2.55 -16.44
CA PRO A 6 -2.52 1.59 -15.78
C PRO A 6 -3.27 0.67 -16.76
N SER A 7 -3.38 1.07 -18.03
CA SER A 7 -4.09 0.32 -19.07
C SER A 7 -3.31 -0.90 -19.59
N GLU A 8 -1.98 -0.89 -19.40
CA GLU A 8 -1.10 -1.99 -19.82
C GLU A 8 -0.97 -3.06 -18.73
N LEU A 9 -1.49 -2.79 -17.53
CA LEU A 9 -1.44 -3.70 -16.38
C LEU A 9 -2.76 -4.44 -16.22
N ASP A 10 -2.65 -5.73 -15.92
CA ASP A 10 -3.80 -6.57 -15.54
C ASP A 10 -4.13 -6.31 -14.06
N LEU A 11 -5.01 -5.34 -13.82
CA LEU A 11 -5.36 -4.88 -12.47
C LEU A 11 -6.39 -5.82 -11.84
N LEU A 12 -6.13 -6.23 -10.61
CA LEU A 12 -7.05 -7.00 -9.79
C LEU A 12 -8.27 -6.16 -9.36
N GLU A 13 -9.28 -6.84 -8.83
CA GLU A 13 -10.41 -6.19 -8.19
C GLU A 13 -9.97 -5.26 -7.06
N GLU A 14 -10.67 -4.12 -6.93
CA GLU A 14 -10.38 -3.14 -5.91
C GLU A 14 -10.56 -3.69 -4.49
N SER A 15 -9.55 -3.49 -3.64
CA SER A 15 -9.66 -3.77 -2.22
C SER A 15 -10.15 -2.53 -1.47
N VAL A 16 -11.36 -2.60 -0.91
CA VAL A 16 -11.91 -1.54 -0.08
C VAL A 16 -11.42 -1.70 1.36
N ILE A 17 -10.55 -0.80 1.81
CA ILE A 17 -9.92 -0.89 3.12
C ILE A 17 -10.83 -0.33 4.21
N LYS A 18 -11.39 0.85 3.97
CA LYS A 18 -12.26 1.51 4.94
C LYS A 18 -13.21 2.49 4.26
N ILE A 19 -14.47 2.43 4.68
CA ILE A 19 -15.49 3.43 4.35
C ILE A 19 -15.81 4.23 5.62
N ASN A 20 -15.85 5.56 5.51
CA ASN A 20 -16.33 6.43 6.58
C ASN A 20 -17.51 7.26 6.07
N ARG A 21 -18.51 7.45 6.93
CA ARG A 21 -19.55 8.46 6.74
C ARG A 21 -19.12 9.74 7.45
N THR A 22 -18.86 10.78 6.66
CA THR A 22 -18.50 12.12 7.15
C THR A 22 -19.71 13.05 7.05
N ALA A 23 -19.85 13.98 8.00
CA ALA A 23 -20.95 14.93 8.01
C ALA A 23 -20.42 16.36 8.14
N LYS A 24 -21.01 17.29 7.38
CA LYS A 24 -20.87 18.75 7.60
C LYS A 24 -22.17 19.28 8.19
N VAL A 25 -22.10 19.95 9.33
CA VAL A 25 -23.26 20.62 9.95
C VAL A 25 -23.46 21.98 9.26
N THR A 26 -24.70 22.31 8.91
CA THR A 26 -25.13 23.60 8.34
C THR A 26 -26.38 24.09 9.07
N SER A 27 -26.83 25.32 8.79
CA SER A 27 -28.04 25.90 9.35
C SER A 27 -29.31 25.08 9.06
N ARG A 28 -29.32 24.31 7.97
CA ARG A 28 -30.44 23.44 7.55
C ARG A 28 -30.25 21.96 7.97
N GLY A 29 -29.31 21.65 8.85
CA GLY A 29 -29.08 20.30 9.37
C GLY A 29 -27.71 19.70 8.98
N LYS A 30 -27.62 18.36 8.85
CA LYS A 30 -26.36 17.65 8.57
C LYS A 30 -26.32 17.14 7.14
N ARG A 31 -25.30 17.57 6.38
CA ARG A 31 -25.01 17.03 5.04
C ARG A 31 -24.01 15.88 5.13
N PHE A 32 -24.45 14.67 4.82
CA PHE A 32 -23.60 13.48 4.81
C PHE A 32 -22.87 13.29 3.48
N ARG A 33 -21.66 12.73 3.56
CA ARG A 33 -20.87 12.22 2.45
C ARG A 33 -20.09 11.00 2.88
N PHE A 34 -19.86 10.07 1.96
CA PHE A 34 -19.00 8.92 2.19
C PHE A 34 -17.58 9.21 1.70
N SER A 35 -16.60 8.69 2.42
CA SER A 35 -15.21 8.61 1.99
C SER A 35 -14.76 7.15 2.00
N ALA A 36 -14.08 6.71 0.96
CA ALA A 36 -13.59 5.34 0.83
C ALA A 36 -12.09 5.35 0.54
N LEU A 37 -11.34 4.59 1.33
CA LEU A 37 -9.93 4.30 1.08
C LEU A 37 -9.85 2.97 0.33
N VAL A 38 -9.29 3.03 -0.88
CA VAL A 38 -9.23 1.91 -1.82
C VAL A 38 -7.78 1.65 -2.20
N ALA A 39 -7.40 0.37 -2.29
CA ALA A 39 -6.14 -0.07 -2.88
C ALA A 39 -6.42 -0.90 -4.13
N VAL A 40 -5.61 -0.69 -5.16
CA VAL A 40 -5.67 -1.41 -6.45
C VAL A 40 -4.26 -1.86 -6.77
N GLY A 41 -4.07 -3.12 -7.14
CA GLY A 41 -2.77 -3.64 -7.57
C GLY A 41 -2.93 -4.73 -8.62
N ASP A 42 -1.80 -5.24 -9.08
CA ASP A 42 -1.71 -6.28 -10.11
C ASP A 42 -1.21 -7.63 -9.54
N GLY A 43 -0.91 -7.69 -8.24
CA GLY A 43 -0.29 -8.87 -7.62
C GLY A 43 1.14 -9.17 -8.10
N LYS A 44 1.75 -8.27 -8.89
CA LYS A 44 3.09 -8.44 -9.48
C LYS A 44 4.03 -7.30 -9.08
N GLY A 45 3.80 -6.71 -7.92
CA GLY A 45 4.62 -5.64 -7.36
C GLY A 45 4.18 -4.24 -7.75
N HIS A 46 3.01 -4.04 -8.35
CA HIS A 46 2.45 -2.71 -8.57
C HIS A 46 1.23 -2.46 -7.67
N ILE A 47 1.17 -1.26 -7.08
CA ILE A 47 0.04 -0.84 -6.26
C ILE A 47 -0.23 0.65 -6.38
N GLY A 48 -1.50 0.99 -6.33
CA GLY A 48 -2.01 2.34 -6.17
C GLY A 48 -3.00 2.41 -5.01
N ILE A 49 -3.01 3.56 -4.34
CA ILE A 49 -3.93 3.84 -3.21
C ILE A 49 -4.66 5.13 -3.49
N GLY A 50 -5.98 5.10 -3.38
CA GLY A 50 -6.84 6.25 -3.64
C GLY A 50 -7.82 6.52 -2.51
N LEU A 51 -8.08 7.80 -2.25
CA LEU A 51 -9.14 8.26 -1.35
C LEU A 51 -10.25 8.89 -2.18
N GLY A 52 -11.38 8.21 -2.27
CA GLY A 52 -12.60 8.74 -2.89
C GLY A 52 -13.49 9.46 -1.88
N LYS A 53 -14.26 10.43 -2.35
CA LYS A 53 -15.35 11.06 -1.60
C LYS A 53 -16.55 11.38 -2.49
N ALA A 54 -17.73 10.91 -2.11
CA ALA A 54 -18.98 11.14 -2.84
C ALA A 54 -20.20 11.15 -1.91
N ASN A 55 -21.40 11.40 -2.47
CA ASN A 55 -22.65 11.33 -1.71
C ASN A 55 -23.13 9.88 -1.53
N GLU A 56 -22.77 8.99 -2.45
CA GLU A 56 -23.10 7.56 -2.45
C GLU A 56 -21.85 6.71 -2.28
N VAL A 57 -22.02 5.48 -1.80
CA VAL A 57 -20.91 4.57 -1.51
C VAL A 57 -20.25 4.06 -2.79
N ILE A 58 -21.03 3.62 -3.79
CA ILE A 58 -20.50 3.05 -5.04
C ILE A 58 -19.68 4.09 -5.80
N MET A 59 -20.26 5.28 -6.02
CA MET A 59 -19.56 6.41 -6.63
C MET A 59 -18.30 6.82 -5.85
N CYS A 60 -18.29 6.63 -4.53
CA CYS A 60 -17.13 6.91 -3.71
C CYS A 60 -15.99 5.91 -3.95
N ILE A 61 -16.32 4.62 -4.09
CA ILE A 61 -15.35 3.56 -4.39
C ILE A 61 -14.77 3.76 -5.79
N GLN A 62 -15.61 4.03 -6.80
CA GLN A 62 -15.18 4.29 -8.17
C GLN A 62 -14.19 5.47 -8.23
N LYS A 63 -14.50 6.60 -7.57
CA LYS A 63 -13.56 7.72 -7.48
C LYS A 63 -12.24 7.35 -6.80
N GLY A 64 -12.31 6.51 -5.77
CA GLY A 64 -11.11 5.96 -5.12
C GLY A 64 -10.27 5.12 -6.08
N LYS A 65 -10.91 4.25 -6.86
CA LYS A 65 -10.29 3.41 -7.89
C LYS A 65 -9.59 4.25 -8.97
N ASP A 66 -10.26 5.28 -9.49
CA ASP A 66 -9.69 6.16 -10.51
C ASP A 66 -8.45 6.90 -10.02
N ILE A 67 -8.48 7.38 -8.77
CA ILE A 67 -7.33 8.04 -8.14
C ILE A 67 -6.20 7.02 -7.93
N ALA A 68 -6.52 5.83 -7.42
CA ALA A 68 -5.54 4.76 -7.19
C ALA A 68 -4.81 4.39 -8.47
N LYS A 69 -5.54 4.20 -9.59
CA LYS A 69 -4.98 3.91 -10.91
C LYS A 69 -4.01 4.98 -11.39
N ARG A 70 -4.29 6.26 -11.12
CA ARG A 70 -3.36 7.36 -11.50
C ARG A 70 -2.09 7.36 -10.65
N SER A 71 -2.15 6.87 -9.42
CA SER A 71 -1.05 6.85 -8.47
C SER A 71 -0.47 5.45 -8.29
N MET A 72 -0.01 4.82 -9.37
CA MET A 72 0.62 3.51 -9.33
C MET A 72 2.11 3.61 -8.99
N TYR A 73 2.55 2.71 -8.12
CA TYR A 73 3.94 2.59 -7.68
C TYR A 73 4.44 1.17 -7.89
N LYS A 74 5.69 1.04 -8.31
CA LYS A 74 6.42 -0.24 -8.38
C LYS A 74 7.15 -0.51 -7.06
N ILE A 75 7.00 -1.72 -6.55
CA ILE A 75 7.57 -2.20 -5.30
C ILE A 75 8.46 -3.40 -5.60
N PRO A 76 9.68 -3.46 -5.02
CA PRO A 76 10.54 -4.63 -5.17
C PRO A 76 9.97 -5.79 -4.32
N VAL A 77 9.60 -6.87 -5.00
CA VAL A 77 9.17 -8.13 -4.39
C VAL A 77 10.13 -9.23 -4.85
N ILE A 78 10.68 -9.99 -3.91
CA ILE A 78 11.63 -11.08 -4.18
C ILE A 78 11.06 -12.35 -3.57
N ASN A 79 10.86 -13.40 -4.39
CA ASN A 79 10.36 -14.71 -3.94
C ASN A 79 9.08 -14.61 -3.06
N GLY A 80 8.17 -13.70 -3.41
CA GLY A 80 6.93 -13.47 -2.68
C GLY A 80 7.09 -12.80 -1.30
N THR A 81 8.24 -12.19 -1.02
CA THR A 81 8.51 -11.39 0.19
C THR A 81 9.25 -10.09 -0.12
N ILE A 82 9.50 -9.30 0.94
CA ILE A 82 10.23 -8.02 0.89
C ILE A 82 11.75 -8.27 0.99
N PRO A 83 12.62 -7.44 0.37
CA PRO A 83 14.07 -7.65 0.43
C PRO A 83 14.69 -7.58 1.84
N HIS A 84 14.26 -6.62 2.66
CA HIS A 84 14.79 -6.43 4.02
C HIS A 84 13.75 -5.80 4.96
N LYS A 85 14.04 -5.85 6.27
CA LYS A 85 13.19 -5.25 7.28
C LYS A 85 13.19 -3.72 7.18
N ILE A 86 12.02 -3.10 7.13
CA ILE A 86 11.88 -1.65 7.08
C ILE A 86 10.78 -1.14 8.00
N ILE A 87 10.88 0.11 8.44
CA ILE A 87 9.84 0.78 9.22
C ILE A 87 9.32 1.96 8.42
N GLY A 88 8.07 1.88 7.98
CA GLY A 88 7.35 2.97 7.34
C GLY A 88 6.70 3.88 8.37
N LYS A 89 6.66 5.19 8.11
CA LYS A 89 6.05 6.20 9.00
C LYS A 89 5.18 7.17 8.23
N ARG A 90 4.00 7.47 8.79
CA ARG A 90 3.14 8.58 8.36
C ARG A 90 2.45 9.20 9.57
N GLY A 91 2.75 10.46 9.85
CA GLY A 91 2.28 11.13 11.07
C GLY A 91 2.66 10.34 12.33
N ALA A 92 1.66 10.06 13.18
CA ALA A 92 1.79 9.28 14.41
C ALA A 92 1.66 7.75 14.24
N SER A 93 1.53 7.25 13.01
CA SER A 93 1.48 5.81 12.70
C SER A 93 2.83 5.33 12.17
N LYS A 94 3.34 4.24 12.76
CA LYS A 94 4.55 3.53 12.28
C LYS A 94 4.18 2.08 12.00
N VAL A 95 4.71 1.51 10.92
CA VAL A 95 4.51 0.11 10.55
C VAL A 95 5.86 -0.52 10.28
N MET A 96 6.21 -1.54 11.06
CA MET A 96 7.36 -2.39 10.81
C MET A 96 6.94 -3.52 9.87
N LEU A 97 7.70 -3.65 8.77
CA LEU A 97 7.59 -4.71 7.78
C LEU A 97 8.84 -5.58 7.90
N LYS A 98 8.65 -6.87 8.11
CA LYS A 98 9.76 -7.83 8.23
C LYS A 98 9.52 -8.97 7.21
N PRO A 99 10.54 -9.33 6.41
CA PRO A 99 10.45 -10.50 5.54
C PRO A 99 10.23 -11.77 6.36
N ALA A 100 9.57 -12.74 5.73
CA ALA A 100 9.21 -14.00 6.37
C ALA A 100 9.59 -15.17 5.46
N SER A 101 9.81 -16.34 6.07
CA SER A 101 10.09 -17.56 5.34
C SER A 101 8.90 -18.00 4.47
N PRO A 102 9.12 -18.73 3.38
CA PRO A 102 8.04 -19.31 2.59
C PRO A 102 7.08 -20.13 3.46
N GLY A 103 5.77 -19.98 3.22
CA GLY A 103 4.72 -20.68 3.97
C GLY A 103 4.22 -19.95 5.21
N THR A 104 4.78 -18.78 5.56
CA THR A 104 4.30 -17.99 6.72
C THR A 104 2.96 -17.31 6.44
N GLY A 105 2.68 -16.96 5.18
CA GLY A 105 1.52 -16.16 4.83
C GLY A 105 1.63 -14.68 5.25
N ILE A 106 0.53 -13.94 5.09
CA ILE A 106 0.46 -12.51 5.40
C ILE A 106 -0.04 -12.30 6.83
N ILE A 107 0.87 -12.09 7.78
CA ILE A 107 0.53 -11.76 9.16
C ILE A 107 0.56 -10.24 9.31
N ALA A 108 -0.58 -9.62 9.04
CA ALA A 108 -0.76 -8.18 9.09
C ALA A 108 -2.15 -7.75 9.57
N GLY A 109 -2.22 -6.53 10.13
CA GLY A 109 -3.50 -5.92 10.46
C GLY A 109 -4.28 -5.55 9.19
N GLY A 110 -5.61 -5.55 9.24
CA GLY A 110 -6.49 -5.40 8.07
C GLY A 110 -6.04 -4.38 7.01
N PRO A 111 -5.77 -3.10 7.36
CA PRO A 111 -5.33 -2.10 6.39
C PRO A 111 -3.99 -2.41 5.71
N VAL A 112 -3.06 -3.03 6.44
CA VAL A 112 -1.74 -3.42 5.91
C VAL A 112 -1.86 -4.70 5.08
N ARG A 113 -2.69 -5.65 5.51
CA ARG A 113 -2.98 -6.89 4.77
C ARG A 113 -3.54 -6.59 3.37
N ALA A 114 -4.56 -5.75 3.28
CA ALA A 114 -5.16 -5.35 2.00
C ALA A 114 -4.13 -4.76 1.02
N VAL A 115 -3.17 -3.99 1.52
CA VAL A 115 -2.07 -3.46 0.72
C VAL A 115 -1.13 -4.58 0.26
N MET A 116 -0.72 -5.48 1.15
CA MET A 116 0.22 -6.57 0.82
C MET A 116 -0.35 -7.56 -0.19
N GLU A 117 -1.65 -7.90 -0.07
CA GLU A 117 -2.35 -8.77 -1.01
C GLU A 117 -2.37 -8.17 -2.42
N GLN A 118 -2.66 -6.87 -2.54
CA GLN A 118 -2.70 -6.16 -3.82
C GLN A 118 -1.31 -6.01 -4.46
N VAL A 119 -0.25 -5.90 -3.65
CA VAL A 119 1.14 -5.91 -4.14
C VAL A 119 1.56 -7.28 -4.65
N GLY A 120 0.98 -8.37 -4.13
CA GLY A 120 1.43 -9.75 -4.42
C GLY A 120 2.50 -10.27 -3.45
N VAL A 121 2.56 -9.72 -2.24
CA VAL A 121 3.43 -10.24 -1.19
C VAL A 121 2.70 -11.35 -0.45
N HIS A 122 3.24 -12.56 -0.49
CA HIS A 122 2.61 -13.73 0.15
C HIS A 122 3.12 -13.98 1.57
N ASN A 123 4.39 -13.65 1.85
CA ASN A 123 5.02 -13.97 3.13
C ASN A 123 5.55 -12.71 3.79
N ILE A 124 4.92 -12.27 4.89
CA ILE A 124 5.36 -11.09 5.62
C ILE A 124 4.88 -11.09 7.07
N LEU A 125 5.74 -10.62 7.97
CA LEU A 125 5.42 -10.31 9.36
C LEU A 125 5.36 -8.80 9.55
N THR A 126 4.27 -8.29 10.09
CA THR A 126 4.13 -6.86 10.33
C THR A 126 3.71 -6.54 11.75
N LYS A 127 4.15 -5.38 12.24
CA LYS A 127 3.68 -4.81 13.51
C LYS A 127 3.48 -3.32 13.35
N ARG A 128 2.29 -2.83 13.71
CA ARG A 128 2.03 -1.40 13.84
C ARG A 128 2.41 -0.90 15.23
N TYR A 129 2.93 0.32 15.29
CA TYR A 129 3.18 1.08 16.50
C TYR A 129 2.46 2.43 16.43
N GLY A 130 2.02 2.93 17.58
CA GLY A 130 1.32 4.21 17.68
C GLY A 130 -0.13 4.14 17.19
N SER A 131 -0.53 5.12 16.37
CA SER A 131 -1.93 5.33 16.00
C SER A 131 -2.52 4.22 15.12
N LYS A 132 -3.79 3.88 15.37
CA LYS A 132 -4.59 2.87 14.66
C LYS A 132 -5.38 3.41 13.44
N ASN A 133 -5.12 4.65 13.01
CA ASN A 133 -5.83 5.23 11.88
C ASN A 133 -5.49 4.50 10.56
N ALA A 134 -6.48 3.89 9.92
CA ALA A 134 -6.33 3.09 8.70
C ALA A 134 -5.68 3.88 7.56
N MET A 135 -6.07 5.14 7.35
CA MET A 135 -5.50 5.98 6.29
C MET A 135 -4.00 6.17 6.48
N ASN A 136 -3.58 6.56 7.70
CA ASN A 136 -2.17 6.76 8.00
C ASN A 136 -1.38 5.44 7.97
N LEU A 137 -1.98 4.33 8.40
CA LEU A 137 -1.33 3.01 8.32
C LEU A 137 -1.06 2.59 6.87
N VAL A 138 -2.02 2.78 5.97
CA VAL A 138 -1.87 2.47 4.54
C VAL A 138 -0.76 3.34 3.91
N TYR A 139 -0.78 4.66 4.15
CA TYR A 139 0.28 5.54 3.64
C TYR A 139 1.64 5.31 4.32
N ALA A 140 1.68 4.92 5.60
CA ALA A 140 2.93 4.54 6.26
C ALA A 140 3.50 3.26 5.65
N THR A 141 2.64 2.29 5.32
CA THR A 141 3.02 1.05 4.66
C THR A 141 3.57 1.35 3.26
N LEU A 142 2.87 2.16 2.47
CA LEU A 142 3.33 2.57 1.14
C LEU A 142 4.70 3.29 1.22
N ASN A 143 4.87 4.20 2.18
CA ASN A 143 6.16 4.87 2.39
C ASN A 143 7.27 3.88 2.75
N GLY A 144 6.98 2.87 3.58
CA GLY A 144 7.93 1.80 3.88
C GLY A 144 8.31 1.01 2.63
N LEU A 145 7.33 0.62 1.81
CA LEU A 145 7.54 -0.15 0.58
C LEU A 145 8.32 0.63 -0.47
N LEU A 146 8.06 1.93 -0.64
CA LEU A 146 8.79 2.80 -1.57
C LEU A 146 10.25 3.01 -1.19
N ASN A 147 10.57 2.94 0.10
CA ASN A 147 11.94 3.08 0.59
C ASN A 147 12.72 1.76 0.59
N LEU A 148 12.12 0.67 0.12
CA LEU A 148 12.83 -0.58 -0.08
C LEU A 148 13.89 -0.39 -1.15
N LYS A 149 15.00 -1.05 -0.92
CA LYS A 149 16.15 -1.09 -1.82
C LYS A 149 16.36 -2.54 -2.20
N ASP A 150 16.39 -2.77 -3.50
CA ASP A 150 16.71 -4.06 -4.04
C ASP A 150 18.23 -4.27 -4.00
N ALA A 151 18.66 -5.52 -3.80
CA ALA A 151 20.07 -5.89 -3.70
C ALA A 151 20.81 -5.54 -5.00
N VAL A 152 20.17 -5.72 -6.15
CA VAL A 152 20.73 -5.37 -7.46
C VAL A 152 20.99 -3.87 -7.58
N THR A 153 20.01 -3.03 -7.20
CA THR A 153 20.20 -1.58 -7.20
C THR A 153 21.29 -1.12 -6.23
N ILE A 154 21.47 -1.79 -5.09
CA ILE A 154 22.55 -1.46 -4.14
C ILE A 154 23.91 -1.89 -4.69
N ALA A 155 24.02 -3.09 -5.25
CA ALA A 155 25.23 -3.61 -5.88
C ALA A 155 25.74 -2.65 -6.96
N ASN A 156 24.85 -2.28 -7.88
CA ASN A 156 25.16 -1.34 -8.96
C ASN A 156 25.56 0.05 -8.42
N LYS A 157 24.90 0.52 -7.35
CA LYS A 157 25.24 1.82 -6.74
C LYS A 157 26.59 1.82 -6.05
N ARG A 158 27.04 0.66 -5.55
CA ARG A 158 28.32 0.49 -4.86
C ARG A 158 29.44 -0.02 -5.77
N GLU A 159 29.14 -0.34 -7.03
CA GLU A 159 30.07 -0.96 -7.99
C GLU A 159 30.66 -2.29 -7.49
N ILE A 160 29.87 -3.03 -6.71
CA ILE A 160 30.27 -4.27 -6.04
C ILE A 160 29.44 -5.44 -6.60
N THR A 161 29.99 -6.65 -6.59
CA THR A 161 29.24 -7.85 -7.02
C THR A 161 28.10 -8.20 -6.05
N ILE A 162 27.03 -8.82 -6.54
CA ILE A 162 25.85 -9.17 -5.71
C ILE A 162 26.24 -10.04 -4.51
N LYS A 163 27.24 -10.92 -4.66
CA LYS A 163 27.72 -11.81 -3.58
C LYS A 163 28.29 -11.03 -2.40
N GLU A 164 29.02 -9.96 -2.67
CA GLU A 164 29.62 -9.09 -1.65
C GLU A 164 28.59 -8.19 -0.93
N VAL A 165 27.35 -8.07 -1.43
CA VAL A 165 26.28 -7.32 -0.74
C VAL A 165 25.67 -8.10 0.42
N PHE A 166 25.74 -9.43 0.38
CA PHE A 166 25.15 -10.32 1.39
C PHE A 166 26.18 -10.92 2.36
N ASN A 167 27.48 -10.78 2.06
CA ASN A 167 28.58 -11.08 2.96
C ASN A 167 28.79 -9.94 3.97
#